data_AF-A0A971MUC9-F1
#
_entry.id   AF-A0A971MUC9-F1
#
_cell.length_a   1.000
_cell.length_b   1.000
_cell.length_c   1.000
_cell.angle_alpha   90.00
_cell.angle_beta   90.00
_cell.angle_gamma   90.00
#
_symmetry.space_group_name_H-M   'P 1'
#
loop_
_entity.id
_entity.type
_entity.pdbx_description
1 polymer ?
#
loop_
_entity_poly.entity_id
_entity_poly.type
_entity_poly.pdbx_seq_one_letter_code
_entity_poly.pdbx_strand_id
1 'polypeptide(L)'
;MSKIKITAIITLILSTLIIVNVSSQSNKLMSTPGRVLGNSPSNIRNGGLVAQSGDWIYYSNSSDEWGLLYKVKTDGTQKTKLTDYPVKFINVLDEWVYFSDNLFNEISYLIKIKTDGTNQTIISEEPAYGVILNDNWIYYSNRFIYRMDKDGGNKSKIA
;
A
#
# COMPACT_ATOMS: atom_id res chain seq x y z
N MET A 1 6.92 -56.61 -13.04
CA MET A 1 7.21 -55.67 -11.93
C MET A 1 6.19 -55.91 -10.83
N SER A 2 6.63 -56.20 -9.60
CA SER A 2 5.74 -56.60 -8.50
C SER A 2 4.87 -55.43 -8.02
N LYS A 3 3.62 -55.70 -7.62
CA LYS A 3 2.65 -54.72 -7.09
C LYS A 3 3.27 -53.80 -6.02
N ILE A 4 4.21 -54.33 -5.25
CA ILE A 4 4.97 -53.62 -4.20
C ILE A 4 5.75 -52.41 -4.74
N LYS A 5 6.34 -52.49 -5.94
CA LYS A 5 7.06 -51.37 -6.56
C LYS A 5 6.13 -50.25 -7.01
N ILE A 6 4.92 -50.59 -7.44
CA ILE A 6 3.92 -49.61 -7.90
C ILE A 6 3.33 -48.85 -6.70
N THR A 7 3.05 -49.53 -5.59
CA THR A 7 2.53 -48.88 -4.36
C THR A 7 3.54 -47.89 -3.78
N ALA A 8 4.83 -48.24 -3.73
CA ALA A 8 5.87 -47.35 -3.20
C ALA A 8 6.04 -46.04 -4.00
N ILE A 9 5.90 -46.11 -5.33
CA ILE A 9 6.00 -44.92 -6.21
C ILE A 9 4.80 -43.99 -6.01
N ILE A 10 3.59 -44.54 -5.86
CA ILE A 10 2.37 -43.76 -5.63
C ILE A 10 2.45 -43.02 -4.29
N THR A 11 2.92 -43.69 -3.22
CA THR A 11 3.07 -43.05 -1.89
C THR A 11 4.09 -41.91 -1.91
N LEU A 12 5.19 -42.06 -2.66
CA LEU A 12 6.22 -41.01 -2.80
C LEU A 12 5.66 -39.76 -3.50
N ILE A 13 4.91 -39.93 -4.59
CA ILE A 13 4.29 -38.82 -5.34
C ILE A 13 3.24 -38.08 -4.50
N LEU A 14 2.42 -38.80 -3.73
CA LEU A 14 1.44 -38.19 -2.82
C LEU A 14 2.14 -37.38 -1.71
N SER A 15 3.23 -37.89 -1.13
CA SER A 15 3.98 -37.17 -0.09
C SER A 15 4.61 -35.87 -0.60
N THR A 16 5.15 -35.85 -1.83
CA THR A 16 5.75 -34.64 -2.41
C THR A 16 4.68 -33.60 -2.79
N LEU A 17 3.53 -34.02 -3.33
CA LEU A 17 2.40 -33.13 -3.60
C LEU A 17 1.85 -32.48 -2.32
N ILE A 18 1.75 -33.23 -1.23
CA ILE A 18 1.34 -32.71 0.08
C ILE A 18 2.36 -31.68 0.59
N ILE A 19 3.66 -31.97 0.52
CA ILE A 19 4.72 -31.04 0.96
C ILE A 19 4.70 -29.74 0.15
N VAL A 20 4.51 -29.81 -1.18
CA VAL A 20 4.38 -28.62 -2.04
C VAL A 20 3.16 -27.79 -1.64
N ASN A 21 2.01 -28.41 -1.40
CA ASN A 21 0.79 -27.71 -0.96
C ASN A 21 0.90 -27.13 0.45
N VAL A 22 1.64 -27.78 1.35
CA VAL A 22 1.91 -27.25 2.70
C VAL A 22 2.87 -26.06 2.64
N SER A 23 3.90 -26.11 1.78
CA SER A 23 4.84 -24.99 1.60
C SER A 23 4.22 -23.75 0.95
N SER A 24 3.20 -23.92 0.10
CA SER A 24 2.43 -22.79 -0.45
C SER A 24 1.46 -22.18 0.57
N GLN A 25 1.02 -22.95 1.55
CA GLN A 25 0.13 -22.51 2.65
C GLN A 25 0.91 -21.90 3.83
N SER A 26 2.16 -22.30 4.07
CA SER A 26 2.92 -21.91 5.27
C SER A 26 3.48 -20.49 5.28
N ASN A 27 3.36 -19.73 4.19
CA ASN A 27 3.81 -18.33 4.14
C ASN A 27 2.75 -17.29 4.51
N LYS A 28 1.53 -17.73 4.89
CA LYS A 28 0.55 -16.82 5.48
C LYS A 28 0.77 -16.78 6.99
N LEU A 29 1.84 -16.09 7.42
CA LEU A 29 1.95 -15.61 8.80
C LEU A 29 0.66 -14.85 9.09
N MET A 30 -0.20 -15.45 9.92
CA MET A 30 -1.34 -14.74 10.50
C MET A 30 -0.74 -13.61 11.33
N SER A 31 -0.75 -12.40 10.76
CA SER A 31 -0.67 -11.20 11.59
C SER A 31 -1.77 -11.30 12.64
N THR A 32 -1.54 -10.74 13.82
CA THR A 32 -2.62 -10.40 14.76
C THR A 32 -3.82 -9.81 14.00
N PRO A 33 -5.06 -9.80 14.54
CA PRO A 33 -6.12 -8.92 14.05
C PRO A 33 -5.65 -7.48 14.33
N GLY A 34 -4.71 -7.04 13.52
CA GLY A 34 -3.79 -5.96 13.73
C GLY A 34 -4.00 -5.08 12.54
N ARG A 35 -4.58 -3.91 12.82
CA ARG A 35 -4.79 -2.79 11.91
C ARG A 35 -3.91 -2.88 10.66
N VAL A 36 -4.53 -3.02 9.49
CA VAL A 36 -3.82 -2.94 8.22
C VAL A 36 -3.50 -1.47 7.98
N LEU A 37 -2.25 -1.10 8.18
CA LEU A 37 -1.78 0.27 7.96
C LEU A 37 -1.32 0.43 6.53
N GLY A 38 -1.67 1.57 5.91
CA GLY A 38 -1.19 1.89 4.57
C GLY A 38 0.29 2.30 4.51
N ASN A 39 0.86 2.71 5.65
CA ASN A 39 2.28 2.99 5.80
C ASN A 39 2.68 2.86 7.28
N SER A 40 3.98 2.79 7.56
CA SER A 40 4.47 2.87 8.93
C SER A 40 4.29 4.30 9.48
N PRO A 41 3.85 4.47 10.75
CA PRO A 41 3.77 5.78 11.38
C PRO A 41 5.10 6.54 11.39
N SER A 42 6.23 5.81 11.41
CA SER A 42 7.56 6.39 11.32
C SER A 42 7.85 7.01 9.95
N ASN A 43 7.42 6.37 8.86
CA ASN A 43 7.54 6.98 7.53
C ASN A 43 6.66 8.23 7.44
N ILE A 44 5.41 8.17 7.91
CA ILE A 44 4.49 9.34 7.89
C ILE A 44 5.07 10.53 8.66
N ARG A 45 5.68 10.28 9.83
CA ARG A 45 6.38 11.33 10.61
C ARG A 45 7.53 11.97 9.82
N ASN A 46 8.19 11.20 8.95
CA ASN A 46 9.25 11.66 8.05
C ASN A 46 8.72 12.08 6.67
N GLY A 47 7.49 12.59 6.59
CA GLY A 47 6.88 13.10 5.36
C GLY A 47 6.18 12.06 4.49
N GLY A 48 6.24 10.78 4.86
CA GLY A 48 5.59 9.68 4.14
C GLY A 48 6.05 9.55 2.70
N LEU A 49 7.34 9.70 2.45
CA LEU A 49 7.93 9.69 1.11
C LEU A 49 8.03 8.29 0.49
N VAL A 50 7.83 7.23 1.29
CA VAL A 50 7.89 5.84 0.84
C VAL A 50 6.88 4.99 1.60
N ALA A 51 6.24 4.05 0.89
CA ALA A 51 5.37 3.02 1.43
C ALA A 51 5.61 1.70 0.68
N GLN A 52 5.61 0.57 1.38
CA GLN A 52 5.74 -0.75 0.77
C GLN A 52 4.41 -1.51 0.89
N SER A 53 3.99 -2.18 -0.19
CA SER A 53 2.86 -3.11 -0.19
C SER A 53 3.26 -4.35 -0.99
N GLY A 54 3.41 -5.48 -0.29
CA GLY A 54 3.97 -6.70 -0.87
C GLY A 54 5.34 -6.47 -1.50
N ASP A 55 5.47 -6.88 -2.77
CA ASP A 55 6.70 -6.75 -3.56
C ASP A 55 6.86 -5.37 -4.24
N TRP A 56 5.98 -4.41 -3.95
CA TRP A 56 6.02 -3.07 -4.53
C TRP A 56 6.41 -2.02 -3.49
N ILE A 57 7.25 -1.08 -3.92
CA ILE A 57 7.61 0.13 -3.19
C ILE A 57 7.01 1.31 -3.96
N TYR A 58 6.23 2.13 -3.26
CA TYR A 58 5.64 3.37 -3.75
C TYR A 58 6.37 4.52 -3.09
N TYR A 59 6.86 5.48 -3.88
CA TYR A 59 7.75 6.50 -3.36
C TYR A 59 7.69 7.80 -4.13
N SER A 60 7.95 8.90 -3.43
CA SER A 60 8.24 10.20 -4.02
C SER A 60 9.69 10.17 -4.53
N ASN A 61 9.87 10.31 -5.84
CA ASN A 61 11.16 10.15 -6.49
C ASN A 61 11.97 11.46 -6.44
N SER A 62 12.82 11.62 -5.44
CA SER A 62 13.66 12.82 -5.27
C SER A 62 14.72 13.04 -6.35
N SER A 63 14.88 12.11 -7.30
CA SER A 63 15.77 12.29 -8.46
C SER A 63 15.11 13.06 -9.59
N ASP A 64 13.79 13.24 -9.58
CA ASP A 64 13.13 14.24 -10.40
C ASP A 64 13.05 15.58 -9.64
N GLU A 65 12.74 16.64 -10.37
CA GLU A 65 12.82 18.02 -9.87
C GLU A 65 11.81 18.30 -8.74
N TRP A 66 10.74 17.50 -8.62
CA TRP A 66 9.56 17.87 -7.81
C TRP A 66 9.17 16.82 -6.75
N GLY A 67 9.59 15.56 -6.88
CA GLY A 67 9.21 14.45 -6.02
C GLY A 67 7.91 13.76 -6.47
N LEU A 68 7.83 13.38 -7.75
CA LEU A 68 6.64 12.73 -8.33
C LEU A 68 6.43 11.31 -7.76
N LEU A 69 5.20 10.78 -7.84
CA LEU A 69 4.89 9.43 -7.37
C LEU A 69 5.34 8.38 -8.38
N TYR A 70 6.17 7.44 -7.91
CA TYR A 70 6.56 6.25 -8.64
C TYR A 70 6.22 4.99 -7.85
N LYS A 71 6.16 3.87 -8.56
CA LYS A 71 6.27 2.54 -7.98
C LYS A 71 7.40 1.75 -8.63
N VAL A 72 8.00 0.83 -7.89
CA VAL A 72 9.03 -0.09 -8.34
C VAL A 72 8.91 -1.40 -7.59
N LYS A 73 9.30 -2.52 -8.18
CA LYS A 73 9.42 -3.77 -7.43
C LYS A 73 10.57 -3.71 -6.43
N THR A 74 10.50 -4.53 -5.39
CA THR A 74 11.57 -4.67 -4.38
C THR A 74 12.90 -5.16 -4.97
N ASP A 75 12.87 -5.81 -6.14
CA ASP A 75 14.04 -6.19 -6.94
C ASP A 75 14.59 -5.06 -7.84
N GLY A 76 13.95 -3.88 -7.82
CA GLY A 76 14.33 -2.71 -8.62
C GLY A 76 13.74 -2.68 -10.03
N THR A 77 13.01 -3.72 -10.45
CA THR A 77 12.41 -3.79 -11.80
C THR A 77 11.05 -3.09 -11.87
N GLN A 78 10.53 -2.93 -13.09
CA GLN A 78 9.17 -2.41 -13.36
C GLN A 78 8.88 -1.03 -12.77
N LYS A 79 9.90 -0.15 -12.70
CA LYS A 79 9.72 1.25 -12.32
C LYS A 79 8.68 1.91 -13.21
N THR A 80 7.63 2.47 -12.61
CA THR A 80 6.49 3.09 -13.29
C THR A 80 6.15 4.41 -12.61
N LYS A 81 5.94 5.46 -13.38
CA LYS A 81 5.46 6.77 -12.89
C LYS A 81 3.94 6.73 -12.75
N LEU A 82 3.40 7.27 -11.66
CA LEU A 82 1.95 7.29 -11.38
C LEU A 82 1.36 8.70 -11.39
N THR A 83 2.15 9.75 -11.16
CA THR A 83 1.69 11.14 -11.20
C THR A 83 2.66 12.05 -11.97
N ASP A 84 2.15 13.18 -12.44
CA ASP A 84 2.93 14.27 -13.06
C ASP A 84 3.10 15.47 -12.12
N TYR A 85 2.75 15.30 -10.85
CA TYR A 85 2.83 16.31 -9.80
C TYR A 85 3.41 15.73 -8.50
N PRO A 86 4.00 16.56 -7.63
CA PRO A 86 4.67 16.12 -6.41
C PRO A 86 3.70 15.60 -5.36
N VAL A 87 4.15 14.64 -4.54
CA VAL A 87 3.31 13.98 -3.52
C VAL A 87 4.01 13.85 -2.16
N LYS A 88 3.21 13.69 -1.11
CA LYS A 88 3.65 13.38 0.26
C LYS A 88 2.63 12.52 1.00
N PHE A 89 3.01 12.01 2.18
CA PHE A 89 2.14 11.18 3.04
C PHE A 89 1.56 9.95 2.32
N ILE A 90 2.38 9.27 1.53
CA ILE A 90 1.99 8.09 0.74
C ILE A 90 1.55 6.96 1.69
N ASN A 91 0.40 6.36 1.40
CA ASN A 91 -0.15 5.18 2.03
C ASN A 91 -0.66 4.23 0.94
N VAL A 92 -0.55 2.92 1.12
CA VAL A 92 -0.98 1.92 0.13
C VAL A 92 -1.82 0.87 0.83
N LEU A 93 -3.04 0.65 0.35
CA LEU A 93 -3.93 -0.40 0.85
C LEU A 93 -4.65 -1.04 -0.33
N ASP A 94 -4.57 -2.37 -0.40
CA ASP A 94 -5.11 -3.17 -1.50
C ASP A 94 -4.63 -2.64 -2.86
N GLU A 95 -5.56 -2.28 -3.74
CA GLU A 95 -5.30 -1.77 -5.09
C GLU A 95 -5.17 -0.25 -5.16
N TRP A 96 -5.12 0.46 -4.03
CA TRP A 96 -5.14 1.93 -3.97
C TRP A 96 -3.90 2.51 -3.30
N VAL A 97 -3.45 3.64 -3.83
CA VAL A 97 -2.42 4.50 -3.24
C VAL A 97 -3.08 5.82 -2.84
N TYR A 98 -2.92 6.22 -1.58
CA TYR A 98 -3.47 7.42 -0.97
C TYR A 98 -2.33 8.37 -0.63
N PHE A 99 -2.46 9.64 -0.96
CA PHE A 99 -1.43 10.63 -0.72
C PHE A 99 -2.03 12.03 -0.72
N SER A 100 -1.27 12.99 -0.21
CA SER A 100 -1.53 14.39 -0.49
C SER A 100 -0.65 14.84 -1.63
N ASP A 101 -1.20 15.62 -2.56
CA ASP A 101 -0.32 16.38 -3.45
C ASP A 101 0.54 17.36 -2.63
N ASN A 102 1.60 17.86 -3.26
CA ASN A 102 2.50 18.83 -2.65
C ASN A 102 2.75 20.01 -3.59
N LEU A 103 1.67 20.55 -4.16
CA LEU A 103 1.74 21.71 -5.04
C LEU A 103 2.11 22.95 -4.22
N PHE A 104 3.26 23.56 -4.54
CA PHE A 104 3.74 24.76 -3.86
C PHE A 104 2.83 25.95 -4.18
N ASN A 105 2.43 26.70 -3.15
CA ASN A 105 1.55 27.88 -3.27
C ASN A 105 0.12 27.61 -3.76
N GLU A 106 -0.30 26.35 -3.83
CA GLU A 106 -1.67 25.96 -4.16
C GLU A 106 -2.33 25.19 -3.01
N ILE A 107 -3.66 25.05 -3.08
CA ILE A 107 -4.40 24.20 -2.13
C ILE A 107 -4.02 22.75 -2.40
N SER A 108 -3.49 22.07 -1.38
CA SER A 108 -3.22 20.63 -1.50
C SER A 108 -4.48 19.79 -1.29
N TYR A 109 -4.63 18.73 -2.08
CA TYR A 109 -5.72 17.78 -1.97
C TYR A 109 -5.29 16.44 -1.38
N LEU A 110 -6.24 15.75 -0.75
CA LEU A 110 -6.12 14.33 -0.43
C LEU A 110 -6.66 13.52 -1.60
N ILE A 111 -5.82 12.67 -2.19
CA ILE A 111 -6.10 11.95 -3.45
C ILE A 111 -5.89 10.46 -3.23
N LYS A 112 -6.66 9.64 -3.94
CA LYS A 112 -6.30 8.23 -4.21
C LYS A 112 -6.20 7.95 -5.70
N ILE A 113 -5.32 7.02 -6.05
CA ILE A 113 -5.15 6.48 -7.40
C ILE A 113 -5.03 4.97 -7.32
N LYS A 114 -5.49 4.23 -8.34
CA LYS A 114 -5.20 2.80 -8.39
C LYS A 114 -3.71 2.57 -8.57
N THR A 115 -3.23 1.44 -8.07
CA THR A 115 -1.82 1.01 -8.18
C THR A 115 -1.33 0.86 -9.62
N ASP A 116 -2.23 0.76 -10.60
CA ASP A 116 -1.93 0.77 -12.04
C ASP A 116 -1.88 2.17 -12.68
N GLY A 117 -2.15 3.23 -11.89
CA GLY A 117 -2.19 4.62 -12.35
C GLY A 117 -3.56 5.10 -12.84
N THR A 118 -4.61 4.28 -12.76
CA THR A 118 -5.96 4.63 -13.21
C THR A 118 -6.84 5.17 -12.08
N ASN A 119 -8.03 5.66 -12.42
CA ASN A 119 -9.10 6.04 -11.49
C ASN A 119 -8.68 6.99 -10.36
N GLN A 120 -7.83 7.97 -10.68
CA GLN A 120 -7.49 9.04 -9.75
C GLN A 120 -8.77 9.76 -9.27
N THR A 121 -8.90 9.91 -7.95
CA THR A 121 -10.08 10.50 -7.31
C THR A 121 -9.63 11.43 -6.19
N ILE A 122 -10.16 12.66 -6.16
CA ILE A 122 -10.01 13.57 -5.03
C ILE A 122 -10.94 13.09 -3.90
N ILE A 123 -10.37 12.81 -2.73
CA ILE A 123 -11.08 12.39 -1.51
C ILE A 123 -11.45 13.62 -0.67
N SER A 124 -10.58 14.64 -0.66
CA SER A 124 -10.84 15.91 0.01
C SER A 124 -10.17 17.06 -0.71
N GLU A 125 -10.92 18.13 -0.95
CA GLU A 125 -10.44 19.41 -1.50
C GLU A 125 -9.75 20.29 -0.44
N GLU A 126 -9.59 19.78 0.78
CA GLU A 126 -8.87 20.46 1.86
C GLU A 126 -7.50 19.81 2.11
N PRO A 127 -6.50 20.60 2.55
CA PRO A 127 -5.20 20.06 2.90
C PRO A 127 -5.29 19.01 4.02
N ALA A 128 -4.65 17.86 3.81
CA ALA A 128 -4.50 16.82 4.81
C ALA A 128 -3.01 16.61 5.12
N TYR A 129 -2.61 16.79 6.38
CA TYR A 129 -1.24 16.59 6.80
C TYR A 129 -1.10 15.37 7.71
N GLY A 130 0.02 14.65 7.59
CA GLY A 130 0.30 13.48 8.41
C GLY A 130 -0.74 12.36 8.19
N VAL A 131 -1.11 12.12 6.93
CA VAL A 131 -2.15 11.17 6.54
C VAL A 131 -1.77 9.76 6.98
N ILE A 132 -2.61 9.15 7.80
CA ILE A 132 -2.50 7.76 8.24
C ILE A 132 -3.73 7.02 7.76
N LEU A 133 -3.52 6.02 6.89
CA LEU A 133 -4.57 5.08 6.50
C LEU A 133 -4.52 3.85 7.39
N ASN A 134 -5.66 3.52 7.98
CA ASN A 134 -5.83 2.43 8.92
C ASN A 134 -7.12 1.69 8.60
N ASP A 135 -6.98 0.58 7.88
CA ASP A 135 -8.09 -0.20 7.34
C ASP A 135 -9.05 0.71 6.57
N ASN A 136 -10.29 0.91 7.05
CA ASN A 136 -11.28 1.75 6.39
C ASN A 136 -11.22 3.23 6.73
N TRP A 137 -10.34 3.66 7.65
CA TRP A 137 -10.29 5.04 8.14
C TRP A 137 -9.01 5.76 7.72
N ILE A 138 -9.17 6.99 7.26
CA ILE A 138 -8.08 7.96 7.10
C ILE A 138 -8.10 8.90 8.30
N TYR A 139 -6.95 9.09 8.95
CA TYR A 139 -6.72 10.09 9.98
C TYR A 139 -5.71 11.12 9.50
N TYR A 140 -5.95 12.39 9.77
CA TYR A 140 -5.06 13.47 9.35
C TYR A 140 -5.28 14.73 10.20
N SER A 141 -4.32 15.65 10.13
CA SER A 141 -4.45 16.99 10.70
C SER A 141 -4.78 18.02 9.63
N ASN A 142 -5.71 18.93 9.94
CA ASN A 142 -6.01 20.16 9.18
C ASN A 142 -6.59 21.21 10.13
N ARG A 143 -5.77 22.04 10.79
CA ARG A 143 -6.10 22.88 11.98
C ARG A 143 -6.54 22.10 13.23
N PHE A 144 -7.25 20.99 13.06
CA PHE A 144 -7.72 20.04 14.07
C PHE A 144 -7.36 18.62 13.63
N ILE A 145 -7.66 17.61 14.45
CA ILE A 145 -7.53 16.20 14.04
C ILE A 145 -8.86 15.74 13.44
N TYR A 146 -8.80 15.13 12.27
CA TYR A 146 -9.97 14.57 11.58
C TYR A 146 -9.81 13.08 11.33
N ARG A 147 -10.96 12.42 11.17
CA ARG A 147 -11.04 11.14 10.45
C ARG A 147 -12.11 11.18 9.38
N MET A 148 -11.98 10.32 8.40
CA MET A 148 -13.00 10.06 7.38
C MET A 148 -12.85 8.63 6.83
N ASP A 149 -13.87 8.12 6.17
CA ASP A 149 -13.75 6.84 5.45
C ASP A 149 -12.71 6.97 4.34
N LYS A 150 -12.09 5.86 3.94
CA LYS A 150 -11.11 5.83 2.85
C LYS A 150 -11.66 6.29 1.49
N ASP A 151 -12.98 6.39 1.35
CA ASP A 151 -13.65 6.87 0.14
C ASP A 151 -14.17 8.31 0.24
N GLY A 152 -13.84 9.03 1.33
CA GLY A 152 -14.18 10.45 1.48
C GLY A 152 -15.43 10.73 2.32
N GLY A 153 -16.18 9.70 2.69
CA GLY A 153 -17.38 9.79 3.51
C GLY A 153 -17.12 10.00 4.99
N ASN A 154 -18.18 10.28 5.75
CA ASN A 154 -18.20 10.30 7.23
C ASN A 154 -17.07 11.10 7.90
N LYS A 155 -16.68 12.23 7.29
CA LYS A 155 -15.70 13.15 7.87
C LYS A 155 -16.17 13.65 9.24
N SER A 156 -15.32 13.51 10.25
CA SER A 156 -15.58 13.98 11.62
C SER A 156 -14.32 14.55 12.25
N LYS A 157 -14.48 15.66 12.98
CA LYS A 157 -13.44 16.22 13.83
C LYS A 157 -13.31 15.37 15.10
N ILE A 158 -12.08 15.02 15.48
CA ILE A 158 -11.76 14.24 16.67
C ILE A 158 -11.32 15.14 17.83
N ALA A 159 -10.44 16.11 17.57
CA ALA A 159 -9.86 17.01 18.57
C ALA A 159 -9.61 18.41 17.98
#